data_AF-A0A5B1QGX9-F1
#
_entry.id   AF-A0A5B1QGX9-F1
#
_cell.length_a   1.000
_cell.length_b   1.000
_cell.length_c   1.000
_cell.angle_alpha   90.00
_cell.angle_beta   90.00
_cell.angle_gamma   90.00
#
_symmetry.space_group_name_H-M   'P 1'
#
loop_
_entity.id
_entity.type
_entity.pdbx_description
1 polymer ?
#
loop_
_entity_poly.entity_id
_entity_poly.type
_entity_poly.pdbx_seq_one_letter_code
_entity_poly.pdbx_strand_id
1 'polypeptide(L)'
;MDVDISYLADRFAQLKHLAVSKDRHLDTAGVVGKPVWRDLEVLECYIDLVLALGDSDLSSLRHLVLHALPQSHIQQFTDVLARLPLRRLYVHAFLQSNGPRDIGIQRFFARLVSSAPALQVLEIDVHGDEMVDVALSNFVFATPLKPVRWPTNLKYLSITSVVASLGYHISFMLHHNLGTAARWFQAVPSLQHFSYGVAGENPAHYTRFCSPGAGPSTILDQIKYSLHPSKTDPGLYADYVNN
;
A
#
# COMPACT_ATOMS: atom_id res chain seq x y z
N MET A 1 -20.68 -14.19 15.64
CA MET A 1 -20.09 -14.20 17.00
C MET A 1 -19.15 -13.02 17.01
N ASP A 2 -19.61 -11.93 17.59
CA ASP A 2 -18.84 -10.69 17.68
C ASP A 2 -17.76 -10.90 18.73
N VAL A 3 -16.51 -10.64 18.35
CA VAL A 3 -15.36 -10.84 19.21
C VAL A 3 -14.97 -9.50 19.82
N ASP A 4 -15.00 -9.40 21.14
CA ASP A 4 -14.56 -8.20 21.86
C ASP A 4 -13.04 -8.06 21.77
N ILE A 5 -12.59 -6.92 21.25
CA ILE A 5 -11.17 -6.58 21.06
C ILE A 5 -10.46 -6.42 22.41
N SER A 6 -11.13 -5.87 23.43
CA SER A 6 -10.57 -5.74 24.77
C SER A 6 -10.32 -7.11 25.38
N TYR A 7 -11.24 -8.07 25.16
CA TYR A 7 -11.03 -9.46 25.57
C TYR A 7 -9.83 -10.11 24.87
N LEU A 8 -9.64 -9.87 23.56
CA LEU A 8 -8.48 -10.39 22.85
C LEU A 8 -7.17 -9.77 23.37
N ALA A 9 -7.17 -8.48 23.68
CA ALA A 9 -6.00 -7.80 24.23
C ALA A 9 -5.59 -8.35 25.60
N ASP A 10 -6.55 -8.55 26.49
CA ASP A 10 -6.27 -9.05 27.84
C ASP A 10 -5.78 -10.51 27.84
N ARG A 11 -6.33 -11.35 26.95
CA ARG A 11 -6.01 -12.79 26.92
C ARG A 11 -4.78 -13.12 26.08
N PHE A 12 -4.44 -12.26 25.13
CA PHE A 12 -3.36 -12.47 24.18
C PHE A 12 -2.43 -11.25 24.12
N ALA A 13 -1.93 -10.81 25.27
CA ALA A 13 -1.02 -9.66 25.36
C ALA A 13 0.29 -9.82 24.55
N GLN A 14 0.74 -11.06 24.33
CA GLN A 14 1.92 -11.42 23.53
C GLN A 14 1.59 -11.73 22.06
N LEU A 15 0.38 -11.39 21.59
CA LEU A 15 -0.02 -11.68 20.22
C LEU A 15 0.83 -10.86 19.25
N LYS A 16 1.56 -11.56 18.38
CA LYS A 16 2.41 -10.94 17.35
C LYS A 16 1.70 -10.74 16.01
N HIS A 17 0.74 -11.60 15.70
CA HIS A 17 0.03 -11.62 14.43
C HIS A 17 -1.47 -11.71 14.67
N LEU A 18 -2.23 -10.76 14.14
CA LEU A 18 -3.68 -10.79 14.15
C LEU A 18 -4.19 -10.65 12.71
N ALA A 19 -4.93 -11.65 12.25
CA ALA A 19 -5.60 -11.61 10.96
C ALA A 19 -7.11 -11.76 11.16
N VAL A 20 -7.85 -10.76 10.69
CA VAL A 20 -9.31 -10.71 10.74
C VAL A 20 -9.84 -11.03 9.37
N SER A 21 -10.48 -12.19 9.25
CA SER A 21 -11.07 -12.67 8.00
C SER A 21 -12.16 -11.74 7.46
N LYS A 22 -12.29 -11.72 6.12
CA LYS A 22 -13.25 -10.91 5.38
C LYS A 22 -14.73 -11.16 5.75
N ASP A 23 -15.03 -12.34 6.29
CA ASP A 23 -16.41 -12.77 6.56
C ASP A 23 -16.86 -12.51 8.01
N ARG A 24 -16.03 -11.83 8.82
CA ARG A 24 -16.32 -11.57 10.23
C ARG A 24 -16.46 -10.08 10.51
N HIS A 25 -17.68 -9.67 10.85
CA HIS A 25 -17.89 -8.40 11.52
C HIS A 25 -17.31 -8.48 12.93
N LEU A 26 -16.36 -7.60 13.24
CA LEU A 26 -15.97 -7.32 14.61
C LEU A 26 -16.87 -6.21 15.12
N ASP A 27 -17.47 -6.42 16.28
CA ASP A 27 -18.08 -5.32 17.01
C ASP A 27 -16.96 -4.46 17.61
N THR A 28 -16.70 -3.33 16.95
CA THR A 28 -15.75 -2.31 17.41
C THR A 28 -16.42 -1.27 18.30
N ALA A 29 -17.75 -1.31 18.49
CA ALA A 29 -18.47 -0.38 19.35
C ALA A 29 -18.14 -0.59 20.84
N GLY A 30 -17.56 -1.74 21.18
CA GLY A 30 -17.14 -2.14 22.52
C GLY A 30 -15.66 -1.93 22.87
N VAL A 31 -14.84 -1.25 22.05
CA VAL A 31 -13.44 -0.93 22.42
C VAL A 31 -13.43 0.09 23.56
N VAL A 32 -13.70 -0.39 24.77
CA VAL A 32 -13.68 0.36 26.02
C VAL A 32 -12.37 0.03 26.71
N GLY A 33 -11.54 1.05 26.89
CA GLY A 33 -10.18 0.91 27.42
C GLY A 33 -9.21 0.60 26.29
N LYS A 34 -8.30 1.54 26.01
CA LYS A 34 -7.27 1.46 24.97
C LYS A 34 -6.56 0.09 25.03
N PRO A 35 -6.89 -0.88 24.15
CA PRO A 35 -6.31 -2.20 24.23
C PRO A 35 -4.80 -2.11 23.98
N VAL A 36 -4.00 -2.81 24.78
CA VAL A 36 -2.54 -2.72 24.71
C VAL A 36 -2.02 -3.96 23.99
N TRP A 37 -1.58 -3.78 22.74
CA TRP A 37 -0.97 -4.82 21.90
C TRP A 37 0.46 -4.45 21.53
N ARG A 38 1.29 -4.30 22.56
CA ARG A 38 2.70 -3.88 22.41
C ARG A 38 3.52 -4.81 21.54
N ASP A 39 3.22 -6.10 21.54
CA ASP A 39 3.98 -7.11 20.81
C ASP A 39 3.39 -7.39 19.42
N LEU A 40 2.30 -6.72 19.02
CA LEU A 40 1.67 -6.93 17.73
C LEU A 40 2.54 -6.34 16.62
N GLU A 41 3.07 -7.22 15.76
CA GLU A 41 3.97 -6.90 14.66
C GLU A 41 3.22 -6.84 13.31
N VAL A 42 2.19 -7.68 13.14
CA VAL A 42 1.39 -7.81 11.91
C VAL A 42 -0.11 -7.75 12.21
N LEU A 43 -0.81 -6.88 11.49
CA LEU A 43 -2.26 -6.73 11.57
C LEU A 43 -2.90 -6.80 10.19
N GLU A 44 -3.85 -7.72 9.99
CA GLU A 44 -4.70 -7.79 8.80
C GLU A 44 -6.14 -7.55 9.22
N CYS A 45 -6.77 -6.49 8.71
CA CYS A 45 -8.09 -6.09 9.22
C CYS A 45 -8.86 -5.14 8.31
N TYR A 46 -10.03 -4.72 8.81
CA TYR A 46 -10.86 -3.66 8.26
C TYR A 46 -10.57 -2.31 8.93
N ILE A 47 -10.99 -1.24 8.26
CA ILE A 47 -10.73 0.13 8.71
C ILE A 47 -11.29 0.40 10.11
N ASP A 48 -12.47 -0.13 10.44
CA ASP A 48 -13.10 0.09 11.75
C ASP A 48 -12.19 -0.36 12.91
N LEU A 49 -11.48 -1.48 12.73
CA LEU A 49 -10.53 -1.96 13.74
C LEU A 49 -9.31 -1.04 13.81
N VAL A 50 -8.75 -0.60 12.67
CA VAL A 50 -7.62 0.35 12.67
C VAL A 50 -7.99 1.65 13.39
N LEU A 51 -9.20 2.17 13.14
CA LEU A 51 -9.67 3.39 13.78
C LEU A 51 -9.89 3.19 15.28
N ALA A 52 -10.49 2.07 15.69
CA ALA A 52 -10.70 1.76 17.10
C ALA A 52 -9.36 1.55 17.86
N LEU A 53 -8.35 1.01 17.19
CA LEU A 53 -7.01 0.86 17.74
C LEU A 53 -6.15 2.13 17.61
N GLY A 54 -6.65 3.21 17.00
CA GLY A 54 -5.83 4.37 16.67
C GLY A 54 -5.14 5.03 17.87
N ASP A 55 -5.71 4.91 19.07
CA ASP A 55 -5.16 5.44 20.32
C ASP A 55 -4.47 4.38 21.20
N SER A 56 -4.31 3.17 20.66
CA SER A 56 -3.68 2.04 21.33
C SER A 56 -2.15 2.09 21.18
N ASP A 57 -1.44 1.44 22.10
CA ASP A 57 0.01 1.30 22.02
C ASP A 57 0.36 0.18 21.02
N LEU A 58 0.63 0.57 19.78
CA LEU A 58 1.01 -0.29 18.65
C LEU A 58 2.46 -0.04 18.20
N SER A 59 3.38 0.21 19.15
CA SER A 59 4.77 0.58 18.87
C SER A 59 5.57 -0.47 18.10
N SER A 60 5.16 -1.73 18.14
CA SER A 60 5.82 -2.83 17.41
C SER A 60 5.19 -3.13 16.06
N LEU A 61 4.06 -2.50 15.71
CA LEU A 61 3.38 -2.79 14.46
C LEU A 61 4.27 -2.37 13.29
N ARG A 62 4.62 -3.33 12.42
CA ARG A 62 5.46 -3.12 11.24
C ARG A 62 4.71 -3.38 9.94
N HIS A 63 3.71 -4.25 9.97
CA HIS A 63 2.96 -4.67 8.79
C HIS A 63 1.45 -4.49 9.01
N LEU A 64 0.82 -3.74 8.12
CA LEU A 64 -0.63 -3.57 8.07
C LEU A 64 -1.17 -4.00 6.71
N VAL A 65 -2.17 -4.87 6.73
CA VAL A 65 -2.98 -5.26 5.57
C VAL A 65 -4.40 -4.76 5.81
N LEU A 66 -4.87 -3.85 4.97
CA LEU A 66 -6.19 -3.24 5.08
C LEU A 66 -7.12 -3.75 3.97
N HIS A 67 -8.12 -4.53 4.35
CA HIS A 67 -9.02 -5.21 3.41
C HIS A 67 -9.97 -4.28 2.66
N ALA A 68 -10.28 -3.12 3.24
CA ALA A 68 -11.08 -2.09 2.59
C ALA A 68 -10.83 -0.73 3.22
N LEU A 69 -10.46 0.25 2.39
CA LEU A 69 -10.38 1.67 2.74
C LEU A 69 -11.36 2.45 1.87
N PRO A 70 -12.57 2.75 2.37
CA PRO A 70 -13.48 3.65 1.69
C PRO A 70 -12.91 5.06 1.60
N GLN A 71 -13.16 5.76 0.50
CA GLN A 71 -12.70 7.15 0.31
C GLN A 71 -13.07 8.09 1.47
N SER A 72 -14.24 7.90 2.11
CA SER A 72 -14.68 8.70 3.25
C SER A 72 -13.76 8.59 4.48
N HIS A 73 -13.05 7.48 4.65
CA HIS A 73 -12.21 7.21 5.82
C HIS A 73 -10.73 7.52 5.58
N ILE A 74 -10.34 7.97 4.38
CA ILE A 74 -8.93 8.24 4.04
C ILE A 74 -8.29 9.18 5.06
N GLN A 75 -8.96 10.28 5.44
CA GLN A 75 -8.40 11.26 6.38
C GLN A 75 -8.12 10.62 7.74
N GLN A 76 -9.12 9.99 8.34
CA GLN A 76 -8.99 9.34 9.65
C GLN A 76 -7.94 8.24 9.63
N PHE A 77 -7.91 7.45 8.57
CA PHE A 77 -6.90 6.42 8.37
C PHE A 77 -5.49 7.01 8.33
N THR A 78 -5.27 8.08 7.57
CA THR A 78 -3.96 8.73 7.46
C THR A 78 -3.51 9.40 8.77
N ASP A 79 -4.45 9.83 9.61
CA ASP A 79 -4.17 10.38 10.94
C ASP A 79 -3.73 9.28 11.93
N VAL A 80 -4.32 8.07 11.83
CA VAL A 80 -3.84 6.89 12.57
C VAL A 80 -2.48 6.45 12.05
N LEU A 81 -2.32 6.35 10.72
CA LEU A 81 -1.11 5.90 10.06
C LEU A 81 0.13 6.72 10.48
N ALA A 82 -0.04 8.04 10.65
CA ALA A 82 1.01 8.97 11.10
C ALA A 82 1.63 8.61 12.47
N ARG A 83 0.93 7.82 13.29
CA ARG A 83 1.38 7.39 14.62
C ARG A 83 1.98 5.99 14.60
N LEU A 84 1.84 5.26 13.50
CA LEU A 84 2.25 3.87 13.40
C LEU A 84 3.65 3.75 12.78
N PRO A 85 4.57 2.99 13.39
CA PRO A 85 5.90 2.74 12.87
C PRO A 85 5.93 1.67 11.76
N LEU A 86 5.03 1.80 10.78
CA LEU A 86 4.87 0.83 9.69
C LEU A 86 6.06 0.83 8.72
N ARG A 87 6.45 -0.38 8.34
CA ARG A 87 7.41 -0.64 7.26
C ARG A 87 6.74 -1.22 6.03
N ARG A 88 5.59 -1.88 6.19
CA ARG A 88 4.84 -2.53 5.11
C ARG A 88 3.37 -2.19 5.21
N LEU A 89 2.79 -1.81 4.10
CA LEU A 89 1.40 -1.42 4.00
C LEU A 89 0.80 -1.99 2.72
N TYR A 90 -0.23 -2.81 2.87
CA TYR A 90 -1.08 -3.29 1.80
C TYR A 90 -2.50 -2.71 1.99
N VAL A 91 -3.06 -2.06 0.98
CA VAL A 91 -4.36 -1.38 1.07
C VAL A 91 -5.22 -1.67 -0.14
N HIS A 92 -6.43 -2.19 0.09
CA HIS A 92 -7.50 -2.13 -0.89
C HIS A 92 -8.28 -0.82 -0.74
N ALA A 93 -8.03 0.15 -1.61
CA ALA A 93 -8.65 1.47 -1.59
C ALA A 93 -9.87 1.50 -2.52
N PHE A 94 -11.01 1.96 -2.02
CA PHE A 94 -12.23 2.18 -2.80
C PHE A 94 -12.38 3.66 -3.08
N LEU A 95 -12.01 4.07 -4.29
CA LEU A 95 -11.96 5.46 -4.70
C LEU A 95 -13.09 5.79 -5.68
N GLN A 96 -13.41 7.06 -5.77
CA GLN A 96 -14.29 7.68 -6.74
C GLN A 96 -13.50 8.75 -7.48
N SER A 97 -13.81 8.94 -8.76
CA SER A 97 -13.16 9.91 -9.62
C SER A 97 -14.21 10.84 -10.23
N ASN A 98 -13.93 12.13 -10.23
CA ASN A 98 -14.75 13.14 -10.90
C ASN A 98 -14.41 13.28 -12.39
N GLY A 99 -13.48 12.46 -12.90
CA GLY A 99 -13.12 12.42 -14.31
C GLY A 99 -11.64 12.02 -14.55
N PRO A 100 -11.22 11.93 -15.82
CA PRO A 100 -9.92 11.37 -16.19
C PRO A 100 -8.70 12.20 -15.72
N ARG A 101 -8.92 13.46 -15.36
CA ARG A 101 -7.88 14.38 -14.83
C ARG A 101 -8.02 14.62 -13.33
N ASP A 102 -8.79 13.79 -12.63
CA ASP A 102 -8.97 13.93 -11.19
C ASP A 102 -7.63 13.70 -10.46
N ILE A 103 -7.18 14.74 -9.76
CA ILE A 103 -5.99 14.70 -8.92
C ILE A 103 -6.25 14.01 -7.57
N GLY A 104 -7.47 13.55 -7.31
CA GLY A 104 -7.88 12.80 -6.12
C GLY A 104 -7.01 11.57 -5.88
N ILE A 105 -6.67 10.82 -6.93
CA ILE A 105 -5.76 9.68 -6.84
C ILE A 105 -4.36 10.13 -6.42
N GLN A 106 -3.80 11.15 -7.09
CA GLN A 106 -2.50 11.69 -6.69
C GLN A 106 -2.50 12.19 -5.23
N ARG A 107 -3.57 12.87 -4.81
CA ARG A 107 -3.73 13.36 -3.43
C ARG A 107 -3.84 12.21 -2.43
N PHE A 108 -4.53 11.13 -2.78
CA PHE A 108 -4.62 9.93 -1.96
C PHE A 108 -3.22 9.33 -1.72
N PHE A 109 -2.47 9.06 -2.79
CA PHE A 109 -1.09 8.55 -2.67
C PHE A 109 -0.21 9.50 -1.85
N ALA A 110 -0.28 10.82 -2.14
CA ALA A 110 0.53 11.82 -1.43
C ALA A 110 0.24 11.84 0.07
N ARG A 111 -1.03 11.77 0.48
CA ARG A 111 -1.43 11.72 1.89
C ARG A 111 -0.96 10.42 2.53
N LEU A 112 -1.20 9.29 1.88
CA LEU A 112 -0.84 7.98 2.40
C LEU A 112 0.67 7.88 2.71
N VAL A 113 1.52 8.23 1.76
CA VAL A 113 2.97 8.11 1.93
C VAL A 113 3.55 9.17 2.87
N SER A 114 2.94 10.36 2.93
CA SER A 114 3.37 11.40 3.88
C SER A 114 3.05 11.02 5.32
N SER A 115 1.99 10.23 5.53
CA SER A 115 1.61 9.68 6.84
C SER A 115 2.41 8.44 7.24
N ALA A 116 3.20 7.83 6.36
CA ALA A 116 4.02 6.66 6.67
C ALA A 116 5.48 6.86 6.23
N PRO A 117 6.24 7.75 6.89
CA PRO A 117 7.60 8.10 6.45
C PRO A 117 8.61 6.95 6.59
N ALA A 118 8.34 5.95 7.44
CA ALA A 118 9.18 4.78 7.65
C ALA A 118 8.91 3.63 6.65
N LEU A 119 7.96 3.82 5.73
CA LEU A 119 7.49 2.77 4.84
C LEU A 119 8.58 2.31 3.86
N GLN A 120 8.69 1.00 3.70
CA GLN A 120 9.63 0.32 2.80
C GLN A 120 8.92 -0.44 1.68
N VAL A 121 7.72 -0.96 1.96
CA VAL A 121 6.88 -1.70 1.01
C VAL A 121 5.49 -1.07 1.01
N LEU A 122 5.02 -0.69 -0.17
CA LEU A 122 3.67 -0.19 -0.40
C LEU A 122 3.01 -0.98 -1.52
N GLU A 123 1.87 -1.56 -1.23
CA GLU A 123 1.03 -2.24 -2.19
C GLU A 123 -0.38 -1.68 -2.09
N ILE A 124 -0.93 -1.30 -3.23
CA ILE A 124 -2.25 -0.67 -3.29
C ILE A 124 -3.05 -1.29 -4.41
N ASP A 125 -4.20 -1.83 -4.04
CA ASP A 125 -5.25 -2.24 -4.96
C ASP A 125 -6.32 -1.15 -4.97
N VAL A 126 -6.49 -0.48 -6.10
CA VAL A 126 -7.45 0.60 -6.28
C VAL A 126 -8.71 0.06 -6.95
N HIS A 127 -9.78 0.00 -6.17
CA HIS A 127 -11.12 -0.35 -6.62
C HIS A 127 -11.88 0.93 -7.01
N GLY A 128 -12.60 0.86 -8.12
CA GLY A 128 -13.42 1.96 -8.60
C GLY A 128 -14.14 1.63 -9.90
N ASP A 129 -14.76 2.66 -10.47
CA ASP A 129 -15.36 2.60 -11.80
C ASP A 129 -14.30 2.83 -12.90
N GLU A 130 -14.75 2.88 -14.15
CA GLU A 130 -13.89 3.17 -15.31
C GLU A 130 -13.16 4.51 -15.18
N MET A 131 -13.80 5.53 -14.59
CA MET A 131 -13.18 6.85 -14.43
C MET A 131 -12.02 6.84 -13.43
N VAL A 132 -12.11 5.99 -12.40
CA VAL A 132 -11.00 5.74 -11.47
C VAL A 132 -9.84 5.04 -12.19
N ASP A 133 -10.11 4.04 -13.03
CA ASP A 133 -9.07 3.34 -13.79
C ASP A 133 -8.33 4.27 -14.77
N VAL A 134 -9.05 5.15 -15.47
CA VAL A 134 -8.45 6.15 -16.35
C VAL A 134 -7.63 7.17 -15.56
N ALA A 135 -8.15 7.67 -14.44
CA ALA A 135 -7.42 8.62 -13.59
C ALA A 135 -6.17 7.97 -12.97
N LEU A 136 -6.24 6.69 -12.61
CA LEU A 136 -5.11 5.92 -12.07
C LEU A 136 -4.04 5.71 -13.14
N SER A 137 -4.46 5.35 -14.35
CA SER A 137 -3.57 5.27 -15.52
C SER A 137 -2.87 6.61 -15.75
N ASN A 138 -3.62 7.73 -15.74
CA ASN A 138 -3.04 9.06 -15.90
C ASN A 138 -2.04 9.41 -14.78
N PHE A 139 -2.29 8.96 -13.54
CA PHE A 139 -1.34 9.07 -12.44
C PHE A 139 -0.05 8.29 -12.73
N VAL A 140 -0.17 7.01 -13.07
CA VAL A 140 0.95 6.10 -13.33
C VAL A 140 1.80 6.55 -14.51
N PHE A 141 1.20 7.03 -15.60
CA PHE A 141 1.89 7.32 -16.87
C PHE A 141 2.28 8.79 -17.08
N ALA A 142 1.46 9.75 -16.65
CA ALA A 142 1.61 11.14 -17.09
C ALA A 142 1.76 12.16 -15.96
N THR A 143 1.21 11.89 -14.77
CA THR A 143 1.22 12.86 -13.67
C THR A 143 2.62 13.11 -13.10
N PRO A 144 3.03 14.37 -12.82
CA PRO A 144 4.30 14.66 -12.18
C PRO A 144 4.38 14.06 -10.77
N LEU A 145 5.43 13.26 -10.52
CA LEU A 145 5.64 12.58 -9.24
C LEU A 145 6.46 13.40 -8.24
N LYS A 146 7.25 14.38 -8.70
CA LYS A 146 8.10 15.26 -7.87
C LYS A 146 7.36 16.00 -6.74
N PRO A 147 6.08 16.43 -6.89
CA PRO A 147 5.36 17.08 -5.80
C PRO A 147 5.02 16.17 -4.62
N VAL A 148 5.10 14.84 -4.80
CA VAL A 148 4.83 13.87 -3.74
C VAL A 148 6.08 13.67 -2.88
N ARG A 149 5.93 13.78 -1.56
CA ARG A 149 7.02 13.52 -0.60
C ARG A 149 7.10 12.03 -0.30
N TRP A 150 7.85 11.30 -1.13
CA TRP A 150 8.01 9.85 -0.97
C TRP A 150 8.85 9.49 0.26
N PRO A 151 8.61 8.32 0.89
CA PRO A 151 9.41 7.84 2.00
C PRO A 151 10.84 7.58 1.53
N THR A 152 11.83 8.00 2.33
CA THR A 152 13.25 7.91 1.96
C THR A 152 13.75 6.48 1.84
N ASN A 153 13.04 5.51 2.44
CA ASN A 153 13.39 4.10 2.44
C ASN A 153 12.40 3.22 1.65
N LEU A 154 11.51 3.81 0.85
CA LEU A 154 10.56 3.05 0.03
C LEU A 154 11.30 2.24 -1.04
N LYS A 155 11.33 0.91 -0.90
CA LYS A 155 12.04 -0.02 -1.79
C LYS A 155 11.10 -0.72 -2.77
N TYR A 156 9.85 -0.94 -2.39
CA TYR A 156 8.86 -1.65 -3.20
C TYR A 156 7.57 -0.85 -3.30
N LEU A 157 7.06 -0.71 -4.52
CA LEU A 157 5.76 -0.10 -4.81
C LEU A 157 5.01 -0.96 -5.84
N SER A 158 3.79 -1.37 -5.50
CA SER A 158 2.83 -1.97 -6.44
C SER A 158 1.54 -1.18 -6.47
N ILE A 159 1.03 -0.95 -7.68
CA ILE A 159 -0.22 -0.23 -7.94
C ILE A 159 -1.09 -1.09 -8.86
N THR A 160 -2.15 -1.66 -8.32
CA THR A 160 -3.07 -2.51 -9.09
C THR A 160 -4.41 -1.80 -9.25
N SER A 161 -4.96 -1.77 -10.46
CA SER A 161 -6.37 -1.43 -10.66
C SER A 161 -7.23 -2.68 -10.50
N VAL A 162 -8.31 -2.54 -9.75
CA VAL A 162 -9.33 -3.58 -9.59
C VAL A 162 -10.64 -3.05 -10.18
N VAL A 163 -10.85 -3.36 -11.46
CA VAL A 163 -12.03 -2.90 -12.19
C VAL A 163 -13.17 -3.90 -12.00
N ALA A 164 -14.29 -3.45 -11.46
CA ALA A 164 -15.46 -4.30 -11.20
C ALA A 164 -16.34 -4.58 -12.44
N SER A 165 -15.97 -4.06 -13.62
CA SER A 165 -16.84 -4.05 -14.80
C SER A 165 -16.50 -5.15 -15.82
N LEU A 166 -17.54 -5.81 -16.33
CA LEU A 166 -17.51 -6.83 -17.39
C LEU A 166 -17.41 -6.24 -18.81
N GLY A 167 -17.31 -4.91 -18.97
CA GLY A 167 -17.38 -4.23 -20.26
C GLY A 167 -16.15 -3.36 -20.52
N TYR A 168 -15.39 -3.72 -21.57
CA TYR A 168 -14.25 -2.97 -22.12
C TYR A 168 -13.25 -2.41 -21.09
N HIS A 169 -12.24 -3.20 -20.75
CA HIS A 169 -11.05 -2.69 -20.06
C HIS A 169 -10.32 -1.70 -20.98
N ILE A 170 -10.49 -0.40 -20.75
CA ILE A 170 -9.59 0.64 -21.30
C ILE A 170 -8.43 0.86 -20.31
N SER A 171 -7.91 -0.21 -19.72
CA SER A 171 -6.81 -0.09 -18.77
C SER A 171 -5.49 -0.09 -19.51
N PHE A 172 -4.95 1.12 -19.72
CA PHE A 172 -3.62 1.32 -20.28
C PHE A 172 -2.51 0.70 -19.40
N MET A 173 -2.84 0.31 -18.16
CA MET A 173 -1.93 -0.35 -17.23
C MET A 173 -1.53 -1.77 -17.66
N LEU A 174 -2.18 -2.34 -18.68
CA LEU A 174 -1.73 -3.60 -19.31
C LEU A 174 -0.45 -3.43 -20.15
N HIS A 175 -0.09 -2.20 -20.53
CA HIS A 175 1.08 -1.95 -21.36
C HIS A 175 2.33 -1.78 -20.52
N HIS A 176 3.35 -2.59 -20.80
CA HIS A 176 4.68 -2.34 -20.28
C HIS A 176 5.30 -1.10 -20.94
N ASN A 177 5.82 -0.18 -20.13
CA ASN A 177 6.50 1.03 -20.58
C ASN A 177 7.75 1.31 -19.73
N LEU A 178 8.93 1.11 -20.32
CA LEU A 178 10.21 1.33 -19.64
C LEU A 178 10.41 2.81 -19.25
N GLY A 179 9.93 3.75 -20.07
CA GLY A 179 9.97 5.18 -19.77
C GLY A 179 9.14 5.53 -18.53
N THR A 180 8.04 4.81 -18.30
CA THR A 180 7.24 4.94 -17.08
C THR A 180 8.02 4.48 -15.87
N ALA A 181 8.61 3.28 -15.92
CA ALA A 181 9.45 2.77 -14.84
C ALA A 181 10.62 3.72 -14.52
N ALA A 182 11.34 4.20 -15.54
CA ALA A 182 12.43 5.15 -15.38
C ALA A 182 12.01 6.44 -14.65
N ARG A 183 10.84 6.98 -15.01
CA ARG A 183 10.26 8.17 -14.36
C ARG A 183 9.96 7.93 -12.89
N TRP A 184 9.45 6.76 -12.53
CA TRP A 184 9.20 6.36 -11.14
C TRP A 184 10.50 6.19 -10.34
N PHE A 185 11.50 5.51 -10.89
CA PHE A 185 12.82 5.37 -10.25
C PHE A 185 13.60 6.68 -10.12
N GLN A 186 13.36 7.64 -11.02
CA GLN A 186 13.88 9.02 -10.90
C GLN A 186 13.18 9.80 -9.78
N ALA A 187 11.86 9.67 -9.68
CA ALA A 187 11.06 10.37 -8.68
C ALA A 187 11.23 9.80 -7.27
N VAL A 188 11.50 8.50 -7.15
CA VAL A 188 11.70 7.77 -5.90
C VAL A 188 13.07 7.09 -5.94
N PRO A 189 14.16 7.80 -5.59
CA PRO A 189 15.52 7.26 -5.72
C PRO A 189 15.83 6.04 -4.84
N SER A 190 15.04 5.77 -3.81
CA SER A 190 15.14 4.59 -2.95
C SER A 190 14.50 3.33 -3.55
N LEU A 191 13.66 3.49 -4.58
CA LEU A 191 12.83 2.42 -5.12
C LEU A 191 13.69 1.38 -5.85
N GLN A 192 13.52 0.12 -5.51
CA GLN A 192 14.22 -1.01 -6.14
C GLN A 192 13.26 -1.83 -7.00
N HIS A 193 11.98 -1.87 -6.61
CA HIS A 193 10.93 -2.58 -7.30
C HIS A 193 9.73 -1.66 -7.53
N PHE A 194 9.26 -1.61 -8.76
CA PHE A 194 8.05 -0.90 -9.15
C PHE A 194 7.18 -1.81 -9.99
N SER A 195 5.89 -1.87 -9.69
CA SER A 195 4.92 -2.58 -10.52
C SER A 195 3.62 -1.83 -10.63
N TYR A 196 2.97 -2.01 -11.78
CA TYR A 196 1.61 -1.58 -12.01
C TYR A 196 0.88 -2.57 -12.90
N GLY A 197 -0.44 -2.65 -12.78
CA GLY A 197 -1.24 -3.55 -13.61
C GLY A 197 -2.70 -3.59 -13.23
N VAL A 198 -3.40 -4.59 -13.76
CA VAL A 198 -4.81 -4.86 -13.48
C VAL A 198 -4.90 -6.19 -12.74
N ALA A 199 -5.76 -6.27 -11.72
CA ALA A 199 -5.96 -7.49 -10.96
C ALA A 199 -6.50 -8.63 -11.84
N GLY A 200 -5.94 -9.83 -11.66
CA GLY A 200 -6.27 -11.00 -12.48
C GLY A 200 -5.49 -11.09 -13.81
N GLU A 201 -4.76 -10.04 -14.17
CA GLU A 201 -3.89 -9.99 -15.36
C GLU A 201 -2.40 -10.03 -14.96
N ASN A 202 -1.50 -10.17 -15.93
CA ASN A 202 -0.05 -10.12 -15.67
C ASN A 202 0.40 -8.65 -15.46
N PRO A 203 0.79 -8.24 -14.24
CA PRO A 203 1.23 -6.87 -14.01
C PRO A 203 2.59 -6.61 -14.66
N ALA A 204 2.87 -5.35 -14.99
CA ALA A 204 4.19 -4.94 -15.42
C ALA A 204 5.12 -4.79 -14.21
N HIS A 205 6.16 -5.61 -14.12
CA HIS A 205 7.13 -5.56 -13.01
C HIS A 205 8.49 -5.06 -13.47
N TYR A 206 9.05 -4.13 -12.70
CA TYR A 206 10.35 -3.52 -12.95
C TYR A 206 11.22 -3.63 -11.71
N THR A 207 12.47 -4.07 -11.91
CA THR A 207 13.50 -4.07 -10.86
C THR A 207 14.66 -3.19 -11.31
N ARG A 208 15.15 -2.33 -10.43
CA ARG A 208 16.35 -1.52 -10.68
C ARG A 208 17.53 -2.07 -9.88
N PHE A 209 18.61 -2.39 -10.57
CA PHE A 209 19.87 -2.77 -9.94
C PHE A 209 20.65 -1.53 -9.53
N CYS A 210 20.71 -1.25 -8.22
CA CYS A 210 21.59 -0.21 -7.69
C CYS A 210 22.98 -0.80 -7.43
N SER A 211 23.92 -0.61 -8.35
CA SER A 211 25.34 -0.87 -8.07
C SER A 211 25.84 0.17 -7.06
N PRO A 212 26.59 -0.22 -6.00
CA PRO A 212 27.19 0.74 -5.08
C PRO A 212 28.10 1.71 -5.85
N GLY A 213 27.74 3.00 -5.88
CA GLY A 213 28.55 4.06 -6.52
C GLY A 213 28.11 4.53 -7.92
N ALA A 214 27.01 4.04 -8.47
CA ALA A 214 26.49 4.56 -9.74
C ALA A 214 25.86 5.95 -9.57
N GLY A 215 26.35 6.94 -10.33
CA GLY A 215 25.81 8.29 -10.37
C GLY A 215 24.38 8.37 -10.96
N PRO A 216 23.73 9.54 -10.87
CA PRO A 216 22.30 9.71 -11.18
C PRO A 216 21.93 9.60 -12.69
N SER A 217 22.86 9.34 -13.59
CA SER A 217 22.69 9.55 -15.04
C SER A 217 22.49 8.29 -15.91
N THR A 218 22.47 7.07 -15.35
CA THR A 218 22.28 5.83 -16.14
C THR A 218 21.17 4.96 -15.58
N ILE A 219 19.92 5.42 -15.75
CA ILE A 219 18.74 4.81 -15.11
C ILE A 219 18.12 3.70 -15.97
N LEU A 220 18.24 3.75 -17.31
CA LEU A 220 17.52 2.81 -18.18
C LEU A 220 18.17 1.42 -18.24
N ASP A 221 19.49 1.34 -18.40
CA ASP A 221 20.22 0.06 -18.50
C ASP A 221 20.20 -0.76 -17.20
N GLN A 222 19.83 -0.12 -16.09
CA GLN A 222 19.73 -0.75 -14.76
C GLN A 222 18.33 -1.30 -14.48
N ILE A 223 17.35 -1.07 -15.36
CA ILE A 223 15.96 -1.51 -15.17
C ILE A 223 15.72 -2.81 -15.93
N LYS A 224 15.35 -3.86 -15.19
CA LYS A 224 14.92 -5.14 -15.73
C LYS A 224 13.40 -5.25 -15.65
N TYR A 225 12.78 -5.58 -16.77
CA TYR A 225 11.37 -5.96 -16.85
C TYR A 225 11.18 -7.46 -16.61
N SER A 226 10.08 -7.83 -15.95
CA SER A 226 9.64 -9.21 -15.78
C SER A 226 8.13 -9.30 -16.00
N LEU A 227 7.70 -10.31 -16.76
CA LEU A 227 6.29 -10.67 -16.99
C LEU A 227 5.67 -11.38 -15.79
N HIS A 228 6.50 -11.98 -14.94
CA HIS A 228 6.06 -12.61 -13.71
C HIS A 228 6.42 -11.69 -12.54
N PRO A 229 5.52 -11.50 -11.56
CA PRO A 229 5.90 -10.94 -10.27
C PRO A 229 7.11 -11.75 -9.82
N SER A 230 8.25 -11.09 -9.76
CA SER A 230 9.42 -11.73 -9.22
C SER A 230 9.06 -12.18 -7.81
N LYS A 231 9.20 -13.47 -7.50
CA LYS A 231 9.07 -14.03 -6.15
C LYS A 231 9.89 -13.28 -5.09
N THR A 232 10.77 -12.37 -5.51
CA THR A 232 11.36 -11.31 -4.71
C THR A 232 10.32 -10.23 -4.41
N ASP A 233 9.36 -10.54 -3.54
CA ASP A 233 9.02 -9.58 -2.51
C ASP A 233 10.29 -9.47 -1.62
N PRO A 234 11.00 -8.34 -1.62
CA PRO A 234 12.17 -8.16 -0.76
C PRO A 234 11.82 -8.30 0.73
N GLY A 235 10.54 -8.24 1.10
CA GLY A 235 10.03 -8.39 2.45
C GLY A 235 9.75 -9.82 2.91
N LEU A 236 9.30 -10.71 2.02
CA LEU A 236 9.00 -12.12 2.34
C LEU A 236 10.23 -12.89 2.84
N TYR A 237 11.45 -12.46 2.50
CA TYR A 237 12.69 -13.08 2.99
C TYR A 237 13.42 -12.25 4.07
N ALA A 238 13.24 -10.94 4.15
CA ALA A 238 13.96 -10.13 5.14
C ALA A 238 13.46 -10.33 6.59
N ASP A 239 12.18 -10.65 6.76
CA ASP A 239 11.61 -10.89 8.10
C ASP A 239 11.78 -12.34 8.59
N TYR A 240 12.11 -13.29 7.69
CA TYR A 240 12.41 -14.68 8.06
C TYR A 240 13.89 -14.94 8.34
N VAL A 241 14.80 -14.06 7.89
CA VAL A 241 16.27 -14.29 7.93
C VAL A 241 16.94 -13.60 9.13
N ASN A 242 16.19 -12.85 9.96
CA ASN A 242 16.71 -12.23 11.18
C ASN A 242 16.21 -12.90 12.49
N ASN A 243 15.78 -14.16 12.43
CA ASN A 243 15.64 -15.02 13.63
C ASN A 243 16.80 -16.01 13.70
#